data_AF-A0A554LVW7-F1
#
_entry.id   AF-A0A554LVW7-F1
#
_cell.length_a   1.000
_cell.length_b   1.000
_cell.length_c   1.000
_cell.angle_alpha   90.00
_cell.angle_beta   90.00
_cell.angle_gamma   90.00
#
_symmetry.space_group_name_H-M   'P 1'
#
loop_
_entity.id
_entity.type
_entity.pdbx_description
1 polymer ?
#
loop_
_entity_poly.entity_id
_entity_poly.type
_entity_poly.pdbx_seq_one_letter_code
_entity_poly.pdbx_strand_id
1 'polypeptide(L)'
;MILIIDTSQKNLIRLKIVAKRKIIAVSESATELFQERESFPRCNVGEDEALSMDSAEGGTQSGTKIPRAPARGFLFFQSEQILPACKNILSQAGIDKKDLTAVAVVNRGAKDSSFTGLRLGVAAANALALALDIPVTAIKNFASRSPEISRRGFVKPLYHQKPNISIKSKVKTKK
;
A
#
# COMPACT_ATOMS: atom_id res chain seq x y z
N MET A 1 7.98 -1.51 -19.97
CA MET A 1 6.53 -1.24 -19.75
C MET A 1 6.36 -0.26 -18.59
N ILE A 2 5.25 0.48 -18.49
CA ILE A 2 5.06 1.48 -17.43
C ILE A 2 3.92 1.05 -16.51
N LEU A 3 4.22 0.94 -15.22
CA LEU A 3 3.20 0.74 -14.17
C LEU A 3 2.71 2.09 -13.66
N ILE A 4 1.41 2.31 -13.68
CA ILE A 4 0.75 3.52 -13.18
C ILE A 4 0.01 3.19 -11.90
N ILE A 5 0.29 3.94 -10.82
CA ILE A 5 -0.31 3.78 -9.50
C ILE A 5 -1.15 5.02 -9.16
N ASP A 6 -2.40 4.79 -8.73
CA ASP A 6 -3.26 5.83 -8.18
C ASP A 6 -3.98 5.35 -6.91
N THR A 7 -3.62 6.00 -5.81
CA THR A 7 -4.19 5.82 -4.47
C THR A 7 -4.73 7.14 -3.92
N SER A 8 -5.00 8.10 -4.80
CA SER A 8 -5.50 9.42 -4.40
C SER A 8 -6.90 9.39 -3.81
N GLN A 9 -7.67 8.33 -4.03
CA GLN A 9 -9.04 8.16 -3.54
C GLN A 9 -9.06 7.35 -2.23
N LYS A 10 -10.06 7.58 -1.37
CA LYS A 10 -10.24 6.82 -0.13
C LYS A 10 -10.67 5.39 -0.45
N ASN A 11 -10.05 4.40 0.21
CA ASN A 11 -10.37 2.98 0.09
C ASN A 11 -10.40 2.46 -1.37
N LEU A 12 -9.59 3.04 -2.25
CA LEU A 12 -9.54 2.62 -3.66
C LEU A 12 -8.09 2.64 -4.13
N ILE A 13 -7.66 1.51 -4.69
CA ILE A 13 -6.36 1.35 -5.33
C ILE A 13 -6.62 1.10 -6.80
N ARG A 14 -6.09 1.98 -7.66
CA ARG A 14 -6.15 1.83 -9.11
C ARG A 14 -4.76 1.64 -9.66
N LEU A 15 -4.59 0.58 -10.43
CA LEU A 15 -3.33 0.21 -11.08
C LEU A 15 -3.56 0.03 -12.57
N LYS A 16 -2.56 0.39 -13.36
CA LYS A 16 -2.64 0.25 -14.82
C LYS A 16 -1.26 -0.01 -15.39
N ILE A 17 -1.18 -0.94 -16.35
CA ILE A 17 0.05 -1.20 -17.09
C ILE A 17 -0.13 -0.69 -18.51
N VAL A 18 0.85 0.09 -18.97
CA VAL A 18 0.86 0.68 -20.30
C VAL A 18 2.14 0.32 -21.04
N ALA A 19 2.01 -0.10 -22.30
CA ALA A 19 3.14 -0.27 -23.20
C ALA A 19 2.81 0.31 -24.57
N LYS A 20 3.76 1.01 -25.20
CA LYS A 20 3.59 1.61 -26.54
C LYS A 20 2.24 2.38 -26.67
N ARG A 21 1.85 3.14 -25.64
CA ARG A 21 0.59 3.89 -25.52
C ARG A 21 -0.71 3.07 -25.46
N LYS A 22 -0.63 1.73 -25.44
CA LYS A 22 -1.76 0.82 -25.25
C LYS A 22 -1.85 0.37 -23.79
N ILE A 23 -3.08 0.29 -23.29
CA ILE A 23 -3.35 -0.26 -21.95
C ILE A 23 -3.31 -1.79 -22.08
N ILE A 24 -2.42 -2.42 -21.30
CA ILE A 24 -2.31 -3.89 -21.25
C ILE A 24 -3.24 -4.45 -20.18
N ALA A 25 -3.21 -3.85 -18.99
CA ALA A 25 -3.99 -4.29 -17.85
C ALA A 25 -4.46 -3.09 -17.02
N VAL A 26 -5.62 -3.23 -16.40
CA VAL A 26 -6.18 -2.30 -15.42
C VAL A 26 -6.68 -3.13 -14.25
N SER A 27 -6.38 -2.69 -13.04
CA SER A 27 -6.92 -3.27 -11.82
C SER A 27 -7.49 -2.14 -10.97
N GLU A 28 -8.72 -2.31 -10.52
CA GLU A 28 -9.35 -1.43 -9.54
C GLU A 28 -9.79 -2.30 -8.37
N SER A 29 -9.22 -2.04 -7.19
CA SER A 29 -9.55 -2.76 -5.96
C SER A 29 -10.10 -1.77 -4.95
N ALA A 30 -11.40 -1.87 -4.70
CA ALA A 30 -12.03 -1.23 -3.55
C ALA A 30 -11.56 -1.95 -2.28
N THR A 31 -11.10 -1.18 -1.30
CA THR A 31 -10.61 -1.72 -0.02
C THR A 31 -11.71 -1.76 1.05
N GLU A 32 -12.97 -1.52 0.65
CA GLU A 32 -14.14 -1.73 1.51
C GLU A 32 -14.67 -3.15 1.36
N LEU A 33 -14.90 -3.81 2.50
CA LEU A 33 -15.58 -5.10 2.65
C LEU A 33 -14.86 -6.32 2.04
N PHE A 34 -13.65 -6.62 2.55
CA PHE A 34 -13.24 -8.02 2.66
C PHE A 34 -13.93 -8.60 3.90
N GLN A 35 -15.17 -9.08 3.70
CA GLN A 35 -15.93 -9.84 4.67
C GLN A 35 -15.38 -11.26 4.70
N GLU A 36 -14.90 -11.70 5.87
CA GLU A 36 -14.69 -13.10 6.24
C GLU A 36 -14.03 -14.00 5.19
N ARG A 37 -12.70 -14.00 5.10
CA ARG A 37 -11.88 -15.18 4.80
C ARG A 37 -10.42 -14.78 4.80
N GLU A 38 -9.81 -14.99 5.95
CA GLU A 38 -8.59 -15.77 6.13
C GLU A 38 -8.16 -15.49 7.56
N SER A 39 -8.35 -16.51 8.40
CA SER A 39 -7.76 -16.60 9.71
C SER A 39 -6.26 -16.35 9.54
N PHE A 40 -5.75 -15.20 9.98
CA PHE A 40 -4.31 -14.96 9.96
C PHE A 40 -3.65 -16.16 10.67
N PRO A 41 -2.78 -16.93 9.98
CA PRO A 41 -2.00 -17.93 10.67
C PRO A 41 -1.17 -17.17 11.71
N ARG A 42 -1.22 -17.66 12.94
CA ARG A 42 -0.39 -17.17 14.04
C ARG A 42 1.04 -17.10 13.52
N CYS A 43 1.62 -15.90 13.47
CA CYS A 43 3.06 -15.79 13.45
C CYS A 43 3.54 -16.36 14.79
N ASN A 44 3.84 -17.65 14.81
CA ASN A 44 4.80 -18.18 15.76
C ASN A 44 6.13 -17.57 15.34
N VAL A 45 6.48 -16.46 15.98
CA VAL A 45 7.87 -16.02 16.00
C VAL A 45 8.56 -17.11 16.82
N GLY A 46 9.14 -18.10 16.13
CA GLY A 46 10.02 -19.06 16.74
C GLY A 46 11.20 -18.30 17.31
N GLU A 47 11.30 -18.26 18.63
CA GLU A 47 12.51 -17.90 19.34
C GLU A 47 13.50 -19.05 19.22
N ASP A 48 14.05 -19.26 18.03
CA ASP A 48 15.14 -20.22 17.84
C ASP A 48 16.39 -19.43 17.48
N GLU A 49 17.20 -19.18 18.52
CA GLU A 49 18.67 -19.10 18.56
C GLU A 49 19.11 -18.16 19.71
N ALA A 50 18.94 -18.65 20.94
CA ALA A 50 19.73 -18.19 22.07
C ALA A 50 20.47 -19.40 22.66
N LEU A 51 21.77 -19.37 22.42
CA LEU A 51 22.82 -20.21 22.97
C LEU A 51 22.60 -20.58 24.45
N SER A 52 22.88 -21.85 24.72
CA SER A 52 23.05 -22.61 25.98
C SER A 52 23.45 -21.89 27.29
N MET A 53 22.91 -22.47 28.39
CA MET A 53 23.44 -22.60 29.78
C MET A 53 23.32 -21.39 30.73
N ASP A 54 22.43 -21.43 31.74
CA ASP A 54 22.66 -22.00 33.09
C ASP A 54 21.45 -21.79 34.03
N SER A 55 21.34 -22.67 35.02
CA SER A 55 20.28 -22.84 36.03
C SER A 55 19.89 -21.59 36.85
N ALA A 56 18.59 -21.39 37.13
CA ALA A 56 18.03 -20.98 38.43
C ALA A 56 16.49 -20.78 38.37
N GLU A 57 15.85 -20.96 39.52
CA GLU A 57 14.43 -21.20 39.77
C GLU A 57 13.49 -19.98 39.66
N GLY A 58 12.19 -20.27 39.48
CA GLY A 58 11.09 -19.52 40.09
C GLY A 58 10.59 -18.27 39.36
N GLY A 59 9.51 -18.39 38.59
CA GLY A 59 8.84 -17.24 38.00
C GLY A 59 7.39 -17.52 37.63
N THR A 60 6.47 -16.98 38.42
CA THR A 60 5.02 -17.04 38.29
C THR A 60 4.54 -16.76 36.86
N GLN A 61 3.76 -17.67 36.27
CA GLN A 61 3.04 -17.44 35.01
C GLN A 61 1.92 -16.41 35.23
N SER A 62 2.28 -15.12 35.36
CA SER A 62 1.32 -14.04 35.20
C SER A 62 1.10 -13.86 33.69
N GLY A 63 0.25 -14.73 33.14
CA GLY A 63 -0.27 -14.60 31.79
C GLY A 63 -0.95 -13.25 31.67
N THR A 64 -0.22 -12.25 31.18
CA THR A 64 -0.78 -10.94 30.90
C THR A 64 -1.76 -11.15 29.76
N LYS A 65 -3.05 -11.24 30.08
CA LYS A 65 -4.14 -11.34 29.11
C LYS A 65 -4.05 -10.08 28.25
N ILE A 66 -3.40 -10.20 27.09
CA ILE A 66 -3.42 -9.15 26.07
C ILE A 66 -4.90 -8.92 25.78
N PRO A 67 -5.46 -7.73 26.05
CA PRO A 67 -6.86 -7.49 25.78
C PRO A 67 -7.10 -7.78 24.30
N ARG A 68 -8.00 -8.72 24.00
CA ARG A 68 -8.49 -8.96 22.63
C ARG A 68 -8.99 -7.61 22.13
N ALA A 69 -8.24 -7.00 21.22
CA ALA A 69 -8.66 -5.76 20.60
C ALA A 69 -10.03 -6.00 19.98
N PRO A 70 -11.05 -5.15 20.25
CA PRO A 70 -12.35 -5.32 19.65
C PRO A 70 -12.18 -5.28 18.13
N ALA A 71 -12.93 -6.11 17.41
CA ALA A 71 -13.07 -6.11 15.96
C ALA A 71 -13.68 -4.78 15.49
N ARG A 72 -12.94 -3.69 15.64
CA ARG A 72 -13.24 -2.39 15.04
C ARG A 72 -12.84 -2.52 13.59
N GLY A 73 -13.79 -2.34 12.68
CA GLY A 73 -13.56 -2.34 11.23
C GLY A 73 -12.29 -1.55 10.92
N PHE A 74 -11.23 -2.28 10.56
CA PHE A 74 -9.91 -1.72 10.40
C PHE A 74 -9.93 -0.82 9.17
N LEU A 75 -9.79 0.49 9.39
CA LEU A 75 -9.65 1.50 8.34
C LEU A 75 -8.23 1.52 7.71
N PHE A 76 -7.47 0.42 7.84
CA PHE A 76 -6.03 0.35 7.53
C PHE A 76 -5.66 -0.58 6.36
N PHE A 77 -6.62 -0.96 5.50
CA PHE A 77 -6.35 -1.93 4.44
C PHE A 77 -5.50 -1.41 3.27
N GLN A 78 -5.43 -0.10 3.02
CA GLN A 78 -4.81 0.39 1.78
C GLN A 78 -3.30 0.11 1.71
N SER A 79 -2.59 0.15 2.84
CA SER A 79 -1.16 -0.16 2.91
C SER A 79 -0.87 -1.65 2.73
N GLU A 80 -1.71 -2.52 3.27
CA GLU A 80 -1.52 -3.97 3.18
C GLU A 80 -1.84 -4.49 1.79
N GLN A 81 -2.81 -3.87 1.10
CA GLN A 81 -3.30 -4.33 -0.19
C GLN A 81 -2.51 -3.79 -1.40
N ILE A 82 -1.71 -2.72 -1.24
CA ILE A 82 -1.03 -2.09 -2.38
C ILE A 82 0.00 -3.00 -3.05
N LEU A 83 0.82 -3.71 -2.27
CA LEU A 83 1.84 -4.62 -2.82
C LEU A 83 1.21 -5.89 -3.42
N PRO A 84 0.24 -6.56 -2.76
CA PRO A 84 -0.52 -7.65 -3.38
C PRO A 84 -1.22 -7.22 -4.68
N ALA A 85 -1.84 -6.04 -4.71
CA ALA A 85 -2.49 -5.53 -5.92
C ALA A 85 -1.48 -5.33 -7.06
N CYS A 86 -0.30 -4.79 -6.77
CA CYS A 86 0.80 -4.67 -7.75
C CYS A 86 1.25 -6.03 -8.28
N LYS A 87 1.39 -7.04 -7.42
CA LYS A 87 1.74 -8.41 -7.84
C LYS A 87 0.64 -9.01 -8.72
N ASN A 88 -0.62 -8.84 -8.33
CA ASN A 88 -1.77 -9.38 -9.06
C ASN A 88 -1.90 -8.79 -10.46
N ILE A 89 -1.76 -7.47 -10.64
CA ILE A 89 -1.85 -6.86 -11.97
C ILE A 89 -0.69 -7.28 -12.89
N LEU A 90 0.53 -7.45 -12.34
CA LEU A 90 1.67 -7.96 -13.10
C LEU A 90 1.42 -9.40 -13.55
N SER A 91 0.90 -10.25 -12.65
CA SER A 91 0.55 -11.64 -12.95
C SER A 91 -0.58 -11.73 -13.99
N GLN A 92 -1.63 -10.91 -13.87
CA GLN A 92 -2.74 -10.86 -14.82
C GLN A 92 -2.28 -10.42 -16.22
N ALA A 93 -1.28 -9.55 -16.28
CA ALA A 93 -0.69 -9.10 -17.53
C ALA A 93 0.36 -10.07 -18.10
N GLY A 94 0.76 -11.11 -17.33
CA GLY A 94 1.84 -12.02 -17.72
C GLY A 94 3.20 -11.35 -17.83
N ILE A 95 3.44 -10.29 -17.05
CA ILE A 95 4.65 -9.45 -17.13
C ILE A 95 5.52 -9.71 -15.90
N ASP A 96 6.83 -9.91 -16.11
CA ASP A 96 7.77 -9.98 -14.99
C ASP A 96 8.09 -8.56 -14.48
N LYS A 97 8.35 -8.43 -13.18
CA LYS A 97 8.71 -7.15 -12.54
C LYS A 97 9.93 -6.50 -13.20
N LYS A 98 10.81 -7.30 -13.81
CA LYS A 98 12.02 -6.85 -14.53
C LYS A 98 11.73 -6.18 -15.88
N ASP A 99 10.55 -6.43 -16.47
CA ASP A 99 10.16 -5.83 -17.76
C ASP A 99 9.57 -4.42 -17.60
N LEU A 100 9.38 -3.98 -16.36
CA LEU A 100 9.03 -2.61 -16.05
C LEU A 100 10.22 -1.71 -16.39
N THR A 101 9.94 -0.65 -17.14
CA THR A 101 10.92 0.34 -17.58
C THR A 101 10.77 1.65 -16.83
N ALA A 102 9.61 1.89 -16.20
CA ALA A 102 9.34 3.05 -15.37
C ALA A 102 8.11 2.81 -14.48
N VAL A 103 8.03 3.56 -13.39
CA VAL A 103 6.82 3.68 -12.56
C VAL A 103 6.26 5.09 -12.69
N ALA A 104 4.96 5.22 -12.82
CA ALA A 104 4.27 6.50 -12.78
C ALA A 104 3.27 6.51 -11.63
N VAL A 105 3.14 7.63 -10.95
CA VAL A 105 2.22 7.74 -9.80
C VAL A 105 1.44 9.03 -9.84
N VAL A 106 0.15 8.96 -9.52
CA VAL A 106 -0.66 10.15 -9.27
C VAL A 106 -0.19 10.76 -7.96
N ASN A 107 0.53 11.88 -8.04
CA ASN A 107 1.16 12.50 -6.88
C ASN A 107 0.40 13.71 -6.35
N ARG A 108 -0.69 14.13 -7.01
CA ARG A 108 -1.48 15.29 -6.60
C ARG A 108 -2.86 14.86 -6.13
N GLY A 109 -3.20 15.25 -4.90
CA GLY A 109 -4.54 15.09 -4.36
C GLY A 109 -5.51 16.14 -4.90
N ALA A 110 -6.74 15.73 -5.20
CA ALA A 110 -7.88 16.62 -5.40
C ALA A 110 -8.56 16.96 -4.05
N LYS A 111 -9.62 17.78 -4.06
CA LYS A 111 -10.34 18.25 -2.87
C LYS A 111 -10.76 17.10 -1.93
N ASP A 112 -11.24 15.99 -2.49
CA ASP A 112 -11.71 14.82 -1.72
C ASP A 112 -10.71 13.67 -1.64
N SER A 113 -9.42 13.96 -1.84
CA SER A 113 -8.38 12.93 -1.85
C SER A 113 -8.02 12.36 -0.46
N SER A 114 -7.58 11.11 -0.43
CA SER A 114 -7.01 10.45 0.74
C SER A 114 -5.60 10.95 0.99
N PHE A 115 -5.40 11.64 2.12
CA PHE A 115 -4.07 12.11 2.53
C PHE A 115 -3.10 10.95 2.79
N THR A 116 -3.57 9.92 3.50
CA THR A 116 -2.82 8.71 3.79
C THR A 116 -2.61 7.89 2.51
N GLY A 117 -3.65 7.73 1.68
CA GLY A 117 -3.58 6.98 0.43
C GLY A 117 -2.55 7.56 -0.54
N LEU A 118 -2.55 8.89 -0.73
CA LEU A 118 -1.59 9.57 -1.61
C LEU A 118 -0.13 9.33 -1.16
N ARG A 119 0.13 9.37 0.15
CA ARG A 119 1.45 9.10 0.74
C ARG A 119 1.90 7.68 0.47
N LEU A 120 1.01 6.72 0.74
CA LEU A 120 1.31 5.30 0.56
C LEU A 120 1.61 4.98 -0.90
N GLY A 121 0.81 5.51 -1.83
CA GLY A 121 1.04 5.28 -3.26
C GLY A 121 2.36 5.87 -3.75
N VAL A 122 2.68 7.11 -3.35
CA VAL A 122 3.95 7.75 -3.73
C VAL A 122 5.14 7.03 -3.10
N ALA A 123 5.04 6.62 -1.82
CA ALA A 123 6.08 5.85 -1.15
C ALA A 123 6.30 4.49 -1.81
N ALA A 124 5.22 3.76 -2.12
CA ALA A 124 5.30 2.47 -2.80
C ALA A 124 5.87 2.59 -4.22
N ALA A 125 5.48 3.61 -4.98
CA ALA A 125 6.01 3.87 -6.31
C ALA A 125 7.52 4.16 -6.27
N ASN A 126 7.95 5.04 -5.36
CA ASN A 126 9.37 5.34 -5.17
C ASN A 126 10.16 4.11 -4.71
N ALA A 127 9.61 3.30 -3.79
CA ALA A 127 10.24 2.07 -3.31
C ALA A 127 10.37 1.02 -4.42
N LEU A 128 9.33 0.81 -5.23
CA LEU A 128 9.38 -0.10 -6.38
C LEU A 128 10.40 0.35 -7.43
N ALA A 129 10.41 1.66 -7.72
CA ALA A 129 11.35 2.24 -8.66
C ALA A 129 12.80 2.08 -8.20
N LEU A 130 13.06 2.32 -6.90
CA LEU A 130 14.36 2.13 -6.27
C LEU A 130 14.78 0.65 -6.29
N ALA A 131 13.87 -0.26 -5.94
CA ALA A 131 14.16 -1.70 -5.88
C ALA A 131 14.45 -2.33 -7.26
N LEU A 132 13.86 -1.78 -8.33
CA LEU A 132 14.04 -2.24 -9.70
C LEU A 132 15.07 -1.42 -10.49
N ASP A 133 15.67 -0.39 -9.88
CA ASP A 133 16.58 0.56 -10.51
C ASP A 133 16.01 1.27 -11.77
N ILE A 134 14.71 1.62 -11.72
CA ILE A 134 13.98 2.26 -12.83
C ILE A 134 13.53 3.69 -12.47
N PRO A 135 13.33 4.59 -13.44
CA PRO A 135 12.82 5.93 -13.17
C PRO A 135 11.37 5.91 -12.65
N VAL A 136 11.05 6.88 -11.80
CA VAL A 136 9.69 7.18 -11.34
C VAL A 136 9.27 8.57 -11.81
N THR A 137 8.02 8.70 -12.29
CA THR A 137 7.49 9.99 -12.76
C THR A 137 6.14 10.32 -12.14
N ALA A 138 5.89 11.61 -11.94
CA ALA A 138 4.63 12.11 -11.43
C ALA A 138 3.63 12.33 -12.57
N ILE A 139 2.37 11.92 -12.37
CA ILE A 139 1.28 12.22 -13.30
C ILE A 139 0.14 12.96 -12.60
N LYS A 140 -0.58 13.78 -13.38
CA LYS A 140 -1.73 14.55 -12.87
C LYS A 140 -3.02 13.72 -12.81
N ASN A 141 -3.20 12.76 -13.74
CA ASN A 141 -4.43 12.00 -13.88
C ASN A 141 -4.13 10.55 -14.30
N PHE A 142 -4.79 9.59 -13.66
CA PHE A 142 -4.73 8.15 -13.95
C PHE A 142 -5.16 7.79 -15.39
N ALA A 143 -5.91 8.66 -16.08
CA ALA A 143 -6.26 8.50 -17.49
C ALA A 143 -5.05 8.57 -18.44
N SER A 144 -3.89 9.07 -17.99
CA SER A 144 -2.68 9.16 -18.80
C SER A 144 -2.24 7.79 -19.34
N ARG A 145 -1.89 7.77 -20.64
CA ARG A 145 -1.36 6.59 -21.35
C ARG A 145 0.08 6.80 -21.84
N SER A 146 0.65 7.96 -21.60
CA SER A 146 1.99 8.32 -22.08
C SER A 146 2.62 9.29 -21.09
N PRO A 147 2.94 8.80 -19.88
CA PRO A 147 3.67 9.60 -18.91
C PRO A 147 5.04 9.96 -19.47
N GLU A 148 5.43 11.22 -19.33
CA GLU A 148 6.75 11.69 -19.69
C GLU A 148 7.74 11.19 -18.63
N ILE A 149 8.65 10.32 -19.06
CA ILE A 149 9.63 9.70 -18.17
C ILE A 149 10.79 10.67 -18.05
N SER A 150 10.86 11.36 -16.91
CA SER A 150 12.02 12.18 -16.57
C SER A 150 13.20 11.33 -16.09
N ARG A 151 14.39 11.93 -16.00
CA ARG A 151 15.57 11.28 -15.41
C ARG A 151 15.28 10.78 -13.98
N ARG A 152 16.03 9.76 -13.53
CA ARG A 152 15.90 9.15 -12.20
C ARG A 152 15.79 10.21 -11.09
N GLY A 153 14.89 9.98 -10.15
CA GLY A 153 14.62 10.86 -9.02
C GLY A 153 13.54 10.30 -8.12
N PHE A 154 13.03 11.13 -7.22
CA PHE A 154 11.92 10.78 -6.32
C PHE A 154 10.72 11.66 -6.57
N VAL A 155 9.52 11.08 -6.52
CA VAL A 155 8.28 11.85 -6.58
C VAL A 155 7.88 12.27 -5.18
N LYS A 156 7.54 13.56 -5.03
CA LYS A 156 6.97 14.11 -3.80
C LYS A 156 5.44 14.14 -3.90
N PRO A 157 4.72 13.79 -2.83
CA PRO A 157 3.27 13.94 -2.77
C PRO A 157 2.89 15.42 -2.61
N LEU A 158 1.90 15.85 -3.38
CA LEU A 158 1.35 17.20 -3.42
C LEU A 158 -0.07 17.16 -2.83
N TYR A 159 -0.19 17.59 -1.58
CA TYR A 159 -1.47 17.63 -0.88
C TYR A 159 -2.26 18.88 -1.24
N HIS A 160 -3.58 18.74 -1.32
CA HIS A 160 -4.47 19.88 -1.51
C HIS A 160 -4.65 20.70 -0.23
N GLN A 161 -4.57 20.05 0.94
CA GLN A 161 -4.83 20.65 2.24
C GLN A 161 -3.79 20.20 3.27
N LYS A 162 -3.64 20.98 4.34
CA LYS A 162 -2.80 20.60 5.47
C LYS A 162 -3.35 19.31 6.12
N PRO A 163 -2.48 18.41 6.60
CA PRO A 163 -2.90 17.29 7.43
C PRO A 163 -3.79 17.80 8.56
N ASN A 164 -5.00 17.27 8.65
CA ASN A 164 -5.88 17.56 9.77
C ASN A 164 -5.92 16.37 10.71
N ILE A 165 -4.90 16.26 11.56
CA ILE A 165 -4.73 15.18 12.54
C ILE A 165 -5.54 15.39 13.82
N SER A 166 -6.07 16.60 14.04
CA SER A 166 -6.70 16.99 15.31
C SER A 166 -8.21 16.79 15.36
N ILE A 167 -8.86 16.52 14.23
CA ILE A 167 -10.31 16.27 14.20
C ILE A 167 -10.56 14.80 14.54
N LYS A 168 -11.12 14.55 15.73
CA LYS A 168 -11.67 13.23 16.07
C LYS A 168 -12.73 12.87 15.02
N SER A 169 -12.57 11.74 14.33
CA SER A 169 -13.64 11.22 13.50
C SER A 169 -14.82 10.92 14.42
N LYS A 170 -15.99 11.51 14.15
CA LYS A 170 -17.21 11.19 14.88
C LYS A 170 -17.55 9.74 14.59
N VAL A 171 -17.18 8.84 15.49
CA VAL A 171 -17.68 7.46 15.47
C VAL A 171 -19.19 7.57 15.68
N LYS A 172 -19.98 7.28 14.64
CA LYS A 172 -21.44 7.17 14.77
C LYS A 172 -21.71 5.94 15.64
N THR A 173 -21.89 6.13 16.94
CA THR A 173 -22.51 5.11 17.80
C THR A 173 -23.94 4.93 17.32
N LYS A 174 -24.22 3.78 16.68
CA LYS A 174 -25.61 3.36 16.45
C LYS A 174 -26.26 3.20 17.83
N LYS A 175 -27.34 3.95 18.06
CA LYS A 175 -28.27 3.75 19.18
C LYS A 175 -29.12 2.52 18.91
#